data_AF-A0A168LQN3-F1
#
_entry.id   AF-A0A168LQN3-F1
#
_cell.length_a   1.000
_cell.length_b   1.000
_cell.length_c   1.000
_cell.angle_alpha   90.00
_cell.angle_beta   90.00
_cell.angle_gamma   90.00
#
_symmetry.space_group_name_H-M   'P 1'
#
loop_
_entity.id
_entity.type
_entity.pdbx_description
1 polymer ?
#
loop_
_entity_poly.entity_id
_entity_poly.type
_entity_poly.pdbx_seq_one_letter_code
_entity_poly.pdbx_strand_id
1 'polypeptide(L)'
;MDSLFDFKIISKHRMVNHYYLKFKASLESLNHNQIWLKESADSNSIGGIVIHIIEHVKRNTQRIINPDIKYEFGIEDLFADLNQEKELLLENLKQTFSEFEDAISKTESIDMYNIYHLVEHTGYHLGQVIDRTQRITGNRFQFVQNGINEKSLKEHIQRELKG
;
A
#
# COMPACT_ATOMS: atom_id res chain seq x y z
N MET A 1 -26.49 9.54 -5.28
CA MET A 1 -25.13 8.98 -5.31
C MET A 1 -24.67 8.99 -3.88
N ASP A 2 -24.45 7.81 -3.30
CA ASP A 2 -24.02 7.71 -1.90
C ASP A 2 -22.53 8.05 -1.83
N SER A 3 -22.21 9.20 -1.24
CA SER A 3 -20.83 9.70 -1.16
C SER A 3 -19.90 8.77 -0.39
N LEU A 4 -20.45 8.00 0.57
CA LEU A 4 -19.67 7.03 1.35
C LEU A 4 -19.34 5.81 0.49
N PHE A 5 -20.33 5.31 -0.27
CA PHE A 5 -20.13 4.22 -1.21
C PHE A 5 -19.06 4.56 -2.25
N ASP A 6 -19.17 5.73 -2.90
CA ASP A 6 -18.19 6.19 -3.88
C ASP A 6 -16.78 6.27 -3.26
N PHE A 7 -16.66 6.85 -2.08
CA PHE A 7 -15.39 6.98 -1.37
C PHE A 7 -14.75 5.61 -1.07
N LYS A 8 -15.54 4.62 -0.65
CA LYS A 8 -15.05 3.25 -0.41
C LYS A 8 -14.50 2.63 -1.69
N ILE A 9 -15.25 2.71 -2.79
CA ILE A 9 -14.84 2.14 -4.08
C ILE A 9 -13.56 2.81 -4.59
N ILE A 10 -13.48 4.14 -4.51
CA ILE A 10 -12.29 4.89 -4.90
C ILE A 10 -11.08 4.48 -4.05
N SER A 11 -11.24 4.43 -2.72
CA SER A 11 -10.15 4.08 -1.79
C SER A 11 -9.66 2.65 -2.02
N LYS A 12 -10.60 1.70 -2.20
CA LYS A 12 -10.31 0.31 -2.51
C LYS A 12 -9.43 0.20 -3.76
N HIS A 13 -9.89 0.71 -4.90
CA HIS A 13 -9.16 0.57 -6.16
C HIS A 13 -7.84 1.33 -6.18
N ARG A 14 -7.75 2.50 -5.51
CA ARG A 14 -6.48 3.21 -5.36
C ARG A 14 -5.45 2.34 -4.62
N MET A 15 -5.85 1.68 -3.54
CA MET A 15 -4.97 0.79 -2.79
C MET A 15 -4.58 -0.44 -3.62
N VAL A 16 -5.54 -1.16 -4.19
CA VAL A 16 -5.28 -2.51 -4.76
C VAL A 16 -4.90 -2.51 -6.25
N ASN A 17 -5.57 -1.70 -7.08
CA ASN A 17 -5.32 -1.65 -8.53
C ASN A 17 -4.33 -0.56 -8.93
N HIS A 18 -3.79 0.19 -7.95
CA HIS A 18 -2.82 1.23 -8.22
C HIS A 18 -1.59 1.12 -7.33
N TYR A 19 -1.73 1.27 -6.01
CA TYR A 19 -0.57 1.30 -5.11
C TYR A 19 0.10 -0.06 -4.94
N TYR A 20 -0.67 -1.12 -4.67
CA TYR A 20 -0.14 -2.48 -4.56
C TYR A 20 0.65 -2.89 -5.81
N LEU A 21 0.10 -2.64 -7.01
CA LEU A 21 0.77 -3.00 -8.27
C LEU A 21 2.12 -2.28 -8.43
N LYS A 22 2.22 -1.01 -7.99
CA LYS A 22 3.47 -0.25 -8.02
C LYS A 22 4.47 -0.74 -6.99
N PHE A 23 4.04 -1.08 -5.77
CA PHE A 23 4.91 -1.71 -4.77
C PHE A 23 5.45 -3.04 -5.28
N LYS A 24 4.57 -3.90 -5.80
CA LYS A 24 4.91 -5.20 -6.37
C LYS A 24 5.97 -5.07 -7.47
N ALA A 25 5.72 -4.22 -8.46
CA ALA A 25 6.68 -3.98 -9.54
C ALA A 25 8.03 -3.46 -9.03
N SER A 26 8.01 -2.59 -8.02
CA SER A 26 9.23 -2.04 -7.42
C SER A 26 10.05 -3.13 -6.72
N LEU A 27 9.41 -3.93 -5.87
CA LEU A 27 10.06 -5.03 -5.15
C LEU A 27 10.52 -6.14 -6.09
N GLU A 28 9.75 -6.49 -7.12
CA GLU A 28 10.12 -7.50 -8.11
C GLU A 28 11.41 -7.14 -8.85
N SER A 29 11.69 -5.85 -9.05
CA SER A 29 12.90 -5.37 -9.74
C SER A 29 14.18 -5.35 -8.87
N LEU A 30 14.07 -5.54 -7.56
CA LEU A 30 15.18 -5.49 -6.61
C LEU A 30 15.65 -6.91 -6.24
N ASN A 31 16.95 -7.09 -5.98
CA ASN A 31 17.44 -8.27 -5.28
C ASN A 31 17.35 -8.11 -3.74
N HIS A 32 17.57 -9.20 -3.00
CA HIS A 32 17.49 -9.21 -1.53
C HIS A 32 18.36 -8.10 -0.89
N ASN A 33 19.63 -7.99 -1.29
CA ASN A 33 20.54 -6.98 -0.73
C ASN A 33 20.06 -5.55 -0.99
N GLN A 34 19.50 -5.29 -2.17
CA GLN A 34 18.98 -3.96 -2.52
C GLN A 34 17.70 -3.60 -1.73
N ILE A 35 16.87 -4.58 -1.37
CA ILE A 35 15.67 -4.35 -0.55
C ILE A 35 16.06 -3.86 0.86
N TRP A 36 17.10 -4.46 1.44
CA TRP A 36 17.54 -4.17 2.81
C TRP A 36 18.65 -3.12 2.88
N LEU A 37 19.12 -2.62 1.73
CA LEU A 37 20.10 -1.54 1.67
C LEU A 37 19.55 -0.27 2.32
N LYS A 38 20.34 0.30 3.23
CA LYS A 38 20.14 1.65 3.79
C LYS A 38 21.10 2.61 3.09
N GLU A 39 20.59 3.77 2.67
CA GLU A 39 21.39 4.80 1.98
C GLU A 39 22.29 5.59 2.95
N SER A 40 21.94 5.59 4.23
CA SER A 40 22.68 6.17 5.35
C SER A 40 22.30 5.47 6.67
N ALA A 41 23.06 5.71 7.74
CA ALA A 41 22.82 5.09 9.05
C ALA A 41 21.40 5.35 9.59
N ASP A 42 20.86 6.55 9.34
CA ASP A 42 19.54 6.98 9.84
C ASP A 42 18.41 6.74 8.83
N SER A 43 18.71 6.23 7.64
CA SER A 43 17.68 5.96 6.63
C SER A 43 17.05 4.58 6.81
N ASN A 44 15.73 4.53 6.62
CA ASN A 44 15.02 3.26 6.50
C ASN A 44 15.43 2.52 5.21
N SER A 45 15.41 1.20 5.21
CA SER A 45 15.55 0.40 3.97
C SER A 45 14.22 0.36 3.20
N ILE A 46 14.24 -0.10 1.94
CA ILE A 46 12.99 -0.32 1.18
C ILE A 46 12.14 -1.39 1.88
N GLY A 47 12.76 -2.48 2.34
CA GLY A 47 12.08 -3.52 3.10
C GLY A 47 11.45 -2.99 4.39
N GLY A 48 12.15 -2.12 5.12
CA GLY A 48 11.61 -1.48 6.33
C GLY A 48 10.40 -0.59 6.04
N ILE A 49 10.41 0.20 4.96
CA ILE A 49 9.26 1.01 4.53
C ILE A 49 8.07 0.12 4.15
N VAL A 50 8.30 -0.99 3.45
CA VAL A 50 7.22 -1.91 3.07
C VAL A 50 6.62 -2.60 4.30
N ILE A 51 7.43 -3.02 5.27
CA ILE A 51 6.93 -3.58 6.54
C ILE A 51 6.08 -2.53 7.28
N HIS A 52 6.55 -1.29 7.35
CA HIS A 52 5.82 -0.19 7.96
C HIS A 52 4.43 -0.02 7.31
N ILE A 53 4.35 0.00 5.97
CA ILE A 53 3.07 0.08 5.25
C ILE A 53 2.20 -1.16 5.49
N ILE A 54 2.78 -2.35 5.52
CA ILE A 54 2.03 -3.58 5.85
C ILE A 54 1.35 -3.44 7.20
N GLU A 55 2.06 -2.96 8.23
CA GLU A 55 1.48 -2.80 9.56
C GLU A 55 0.38 -1.72 9.58
N HIS A 56 0.59 -0.57 8.92
CA HIS A 56 -0.43 0.46 8.79
C HIS A 56 -1.71 -0.04 8.11
N VAL A 57 -1.58 -0.78 7.01
CA VAL A 57 -2.74 -1.36 6.32
C VAL A 57 -3.41 -2.41 7.19
N LYS A 58 -2.65 -3.34 7.81
CA LYS A 58 -3.21 -4.35 8.73
C LYS A 58 -4.03 -3.72 9.85
N ARG A 59 -3.48 -2.73 10.56
CA ARG A 59 -4.19 -2.08 11.67
C ARG A 59 -5.46 -1.38 11.25
N ASN A 60 -5.44 -0.71 10.09
CA ASN A 60 -6.65 -0.07 9.56
C ASN A 60 -7.67 -1.10 9.06
N THR A 61 -7.23 -2.20 8.45
CA THR A 61 -8.11 -3.33 8.11
C THR A 61 -8.80 -3.88 9.36
N GLN A 62 -8.07 -4.06 10.46
CA GLN A 62 -8.68 -4.50 11.73
C GLN A 62 -9.68 -3.48 12.28
N ARG A 63 -9.42 -2.16 12.15
CA ARG A 63 -10.38 -1.11 12.53
C ARG A 63 -11.62 -1.08 11.64
N ILE A 64 -11.51 -1.43 10.36
CA ILE A 64 -12.67 -1.57 9.48
C ILE A 64 -13.56 -2.72 9.99
N ILE A 65 -12.95 -3.85 10.36
CA ILE A 65 -13.66 -5.05 10.83
C ILE A 65 -14.24 -4.84 12.24
N ASN A 66 -13.47 -4.22 13.12
CA ASN A 66 -13.83 -3.94 14.50
C ASN A 66 -13.50 -2.47 14.85
N PRO A 67 -14.46 -1.54 14.68
CA PRO A 67 -14.25 -0.10 14.91
C PRO A 67 -13.82 0.25 16.34
N ASP A 68 -14.11 -0.59 17.33
CA ASP A 68 -13.79 -0.36 18.74
C ASP A 68 -12.33 -0.71 19.09
N ILE A 69 -11.57 -1.30 18.15
CA ILE A 69 -10.17 -1.67 18.40
C ILE A 69 -9.30 -0.44 18.66
N LYS A 70 -8.65 -0.42 19.82
CA LYS A 70 -7.68 0.60 20.20
C LYS A 70 -6.30 -0.03 20.29
N TYR A 71 -5.33 0.63 19.66
CA TYR A 71 -3.92 0.27 19.80
C TYR A 71 -3.30 1.17 20.85
N GLU A 72 -2.63 0.57 21.83
CA GLU A 72 -1.99 1.31 22.94
C GLU A 72 -0.74 2.07 22.49
N PHE A 73 -0.10 1.63 21.40
CA PHE A 73 1.15 2.20 20.89
C PHE A 73 1.05 2.56 19.41
N GLY A 74 1.61 3.73 19.07
CA GLY A 74 1.86 4.16 17.71
C GLY A 74 2.91 3.31 16.99
N ILE A 75 2.95 3.42 15.66
CA ILE A 75 3.91 2.72 14.77
C ILE A 75 4.53 3.68 13.75
N GLU A 76 4.35 4.98 13.95
CA GLU A 76 4.75 6.05 13.04
C GLU A 76 6.24 5.97 12.68
N ASP A 77 7.08 5.59 13.67
CA ASP A 77 8.52 5.44 13.51
C ASP A 77 8.98 3.96 13.44
N LEU A 78 8.05 3.01 13.33
CA LEU A 78 8.38 1.58 13.30
C LEU A 78 8.73 1.12 11.88
N PHE A 79 10.03 1.11 11.57
CA PHE A 79 10.60 0.58 10.33
C PHE A 79 11.47 -0.64 10.63
N ALA A 80 10.86 -1.82 10.73
CA ALA A 80 11.57 -3.02 11.14
C ALA A 80 12.54 -3.50 10.05
N ASP A 81 13.81 -3.67 10.42
CA ASP A 81 14.85 -4.23 9.55
C ASP A 81 14.96 -5.74 9.80
N LEU A 82 13.92 -6.47 9.38
CA LEU A 82 13.82 -7.91 9.66
C LEU A 82 14.74 -8.75 8.76
N ASN A 83 15.32 -8.16 7.72
CA ASN A 83 16.12 -8.84 6.69
C ASN A 83 15.45 -10.15 6.19
N GLN A 84 14.13 -10.12 6.03
CA GLN A 84 13.35 -11.28 5.60
C GLN A 84 13.52 -11.54 4.10
N GLU A 85 13.21 -12.76 3.67
CA GLU A 85 13.24 -13.12 2.26
C GLU A 85 12.30 -12.25 1.42
N LYS A 86 12.74 -11.94 0.19
CA LYS A 86 11.99 -11.07 -0.73
C LYS A 86 10.60 -11.65 -1.02
N GLU A 87 10.53 -12.95 -1.18
CA GLU A 87 9.31 -13.69 -1.50
C GLU A 87 8.32 -13.58 -0.33
N LEU A 88 8.80 -13.68 0.91
CA LEU A 88 7.97 -13.51 2.11
C LEU A 88 7.45 -12.07 2.24
N LEU A 89 8.28 -11.07 1.93
CA LEU A 89 7.85 -9.67 1.92
C LEU A 89 6.76 -9.42 0.86
N LEU A 90 6.92 -9.97 -0.34
CA LEU A 90 5.93 -9.88 -1.43
C LEU A 90 4.62 -10.59 -1.07
N GLU A 91 4.69 -11.77 -0.47
CA GLU A 91 3.52 -12.53 -0.01
C GLU A 91 2.77 -11.76 1.07
N ASN A 92 3.46 -11.28 2.10
CA ASN A 92 2.88 -10.47 3.16
C ASN A 92 2.22 -9.20 2.63
N LEU A 93 2.87 -8.52 1.68
CA LEU A 93 2.31 -7.34 1.03
C LEU A 93 1.01 -7.68 0.28
N LYS A 94 1.03 -8.73 -0.54
CA LYS A 94 -0.14 -9.19 -1.31
C LYS A 94 -1.31 -9.54 -0.39
N GLN A 95 -1.04 -10.36 0.64
CA GLN A 95 -2.06 -10.78 1.60
C GLN A 95 -2.69 -9.57 2.30
N THR A 96 -1.86 -8.64 2.77
CA THR A 96 -2.32 -7.46 3.50
C THR A 96 -3.25 -6.56 2.66
N PHE A 97 -2.91 -6.33 1.39
CA PHE A 97 -3.76 -5.54 0.49
C PHE A 97 -5.05 -6.28 0.10
N SER A 98 -5.01 -7.62 -0.01
CA SER A 98 -6.19 -8.44 -0.25
C SER A 98 -7.16 -8.42 0.93
N GLU A 99 -6.64 -8.51 2.17
CA GLU A 99 -7.45 -8.43 3.38
C GLU A 99 -8.11 -7.06 3.53
N PHE A 100 -7.39 -5.99 3.18
CA PHE A 100 -7.96 -4.64 3.12
C PHE A 100 -9.11 -4.55 2.10
N GLU A 101 -8.91 -5.10 0.89
CA GLU A 101 -9.95 -5.14 -0.15
C GLU A 101 -11.24 -5.79 0.33
N ASP A 102 -11.08 -6.94 0.98
CA ASP A 102 -12.19 -7.71 1.54
C ASP A 102 -12.92 -6.93 2.63
N ALA A 103 -12.18 -6.34 3.58
CA ALA A 103 -12.75 -5.62 4.71
C ALA A 103 -13.53 -4.37 4.26
N ILE A 104 -12.93 -3.55 3.38
CA ILE A 104 -13.59 -2.33 2.90
C ILE A 104 -14.81 -2.64 2.02
N SER A 105 -14.81 -3.77 1.30
CA SER A 105 -15.94 -4.16 0.46
C SER A 105 -17.13 -4.65 1.28
N LYS A 106 -16.89 -5.42 2.35
CA LYS A 106 -17.94 -6.11 3.13
C LYS A 106 -18.57 -5.25 4.23
N THR A 107 -17.90 -4.18 4.66
CA THR A 107 -18.35 -3.37 5.80
C THR A 107 -19.23 -2.21 5.35
N GLU A 108 -20.40 -1.99 5.94
CA GLU A 108 -21.31 -0.90 5.54
C GLU A 108 -20.77 0.49 5.92
N SER A 109 -20.33 0.63 7.17
CA SER A 109 -19.82 1.89 7.74
C SER A 109 -18.30 1.88 7.83
N ILE A 110 -17.67 2.99 7.46
CA ILE A 110 -16.23 3.19 7.65
C ILE A 110 -15.99 4.60 8.20
N ASP A 111 -14.85 4.78 8.86
CA ASP A 111 -14.34 6.10 9.19
C ASP A 111 -13.58 6.68 7.99
N MET A 112 -14.19 7.64 7.30
CA MET A 112 -13.60 8.28 6.12
C MET A 112 -12.25 8.96 6.43
N TYR A 113 -12.09 9.56 7.61
CA TYR A 113 -10.86 10.26 7.97
C TYR A 113 -9.70 9.28 8.05
N ASN A 114 -9.91 8.15 8.75
CA ASN A 114 -8.88 7.13 8.90
C ASN A 114 -8.53 6.43 7.58
N ILE A 115 -9.52 6.16 6.73
CA ILE A 115 -9.26 5.58 5.40
C ILE A 115 -8.54 6.56 4.49
N TYR A 116 -8.92 7.84 4.50
CA TYR A 116 -8.25 8.85 3.70
C TYR A 116 -6.78 8.99 4.11
N HIS A 117 -6.52 9.09 5.42
CA HIS A 117 -5.16 9.12 5.95
C HIS A 117 -4.36 7.88 5.54
N LEU A 118 -4.93 6.68 5.63
CA LEU A 118 -4.25 5.45 5.18
C LEU A 118 -3.86 5.52 3.69
N VAL A 119 -4.78 5.97 2.83
CA VAL A 119 -4.53 6.08 1.39
C VAL A 119 -3.41 7.08 1.11
N GLU A 120 -3.43 8.26 1.73
CA GLU A 120 -2.38 9.26 1.59
C GLU A 120 -1.02 8.75 2.10
N HIS A 121 -0.99 8.17 3.30
CA HIS A 121 0.23 7.64 3.91
C HIS A 121 0.87 6.54 3.07
N THR A 122 0.03 5.65 2.52
CA THR A 122 0.47 4.60 1.59
C THR A 122 1.05 5.20 0.31
N GLY A 123 0.39 6.22 -0.26
CA GLY A 123 0.88 6.92 -1.45
C GLY A 123 2.22 7.63 -1.23
N TYR A 124 2.39 8.27 -0.06
CA TYR A 124 3.64 8.93 0.34
C TYR A 124 4.83 7.96 0.38
N HIS A 125 4.70 6.85 1.11
CA HIS A 125 5.76 5.84 1.22
C HIS A 125 5.98 5.07 -0.07
N LEU A 126 4.94 4.85 -0.88
CA LEU A 126 5.09 4.29 -2.21
C LEU A 126 6.01 5.17 -3.08
N GLY A 127 5.85 6.49 -3.01
CA GLY A 127 6.73 7.44 -3.69
C GLY A 127 8.20 7.25 -3.29
N GLN A 128 8.48 7.08 -2.00
CA GLN A 128 9.83 6.82 -1.49
C GLN A 128 10.40 5.50 -2.00
N VAL A 129 9.59 4.43 -2.00
CA VAL A 129 10.01 3.12 -2.51
C VAL A 129 10.35 3.20 -3.98
N ILE A 130 9.47 3.80 -4.80
CA ILE A 130 9.70 3.96 -6.24
C ILE A 130 10.99 4.74 -6.47
N ASP A 131 11.14 5.93 -5.88
CA ASP A 131 12.32 6.78 -6.07
C ASP A 131 13.63 6.02 -5.76
N ARG A 132 13.69 5.38 -4.59
CA ARG A 132 14.87 4.61 -4.17
C ARG A 132 15.14 3.44 -5.09
N THR A 133 14.12 2.69 -5.48
CA THR A 133 14.29 1.61 -6.44
C THR A 133 14.84 2.11 -7.76
N GLN A 134 14.34 3.24 -8.29
CA GLN A 134 14.84 3.81 -9.54
C GLN A 134 16.29 4.27 -9.42
N ARG A 135 16.68 4.88 -8.29
CA ARG A 135 18.07 5.29 -8.05
C ARG A 135 19.02 4.11 -7.94
N ILE A 136 18.61 3.02 -7.28
CA ILE A 136 19.43 1.81 -7.09
C ILE A 136 19.58 1.01 -8.40
N THR A 137 18.49 0.88 -9.16
CA THR A 137 18.44 -0.04 -10.31
C THR A 137 18.66 0.66 -11.66
N GLY A 138 18.51 1.98 -11.72
CA GLY A 138 18.42 2.74 -12.97
C GLY A 138 17.12 2.51 -13.74
N ASN A 139 16.20 1.67 -13.23
CA ASN A 139 14.97 1.31 -13.95
C ASN A 139 13.98 2.48 -14.00
N ARG A 140 13.33 2.63 -15.16
CA ARG A 140 12.16 3.50 -15.32
C ARG A 140 10.93 2.61 -15.47
N PHE A 141 10.06 2.57 -14.47
CA PHE A 141 8.95 1.61 -14.40
C PHE A 141 7.89 1.71 -15.50
N GLN A 142 7.85 2.81 -16.27
CA GLN A 142 6.87 3.03 -17.35
C GLN A 142 5.43 2.66 -16.92
N PHE A 143 5.03 3.02 -15.69
CA PHE A 143 3.74 2.62 -15.11
C PHE A 143 2.55 2.98 -16.01
N VAL A 144 2.65 4.11 -16.71
CA VAL A 144 1.61 4.57 -17.64
C VAL A 144 1.41 3.60 -18.80
N GLN A 145 2.49 3.17 -19.43
CA GLN A 145 2.50 2.24 -20.54
C GLN A 145 2.07 0.84 -20.11
N ASN A 146 2.35 0.49 -18.85
CA ASN A 146 1.95 -0.78 -18.24
C ASN A 146 0.51 -0.77 -17.67
N GLY A 147 -0.29 0.26 -17.96
CA GLY A 147 -1.70 0.34 -17.52
C GLY A 147 -1.89 0.67 -16.04
N ILE A 148 -0.85 1.01 -15.30
CA ILE A 148 -0.92 1.41 -13.89
C ILE A 148 -0.95 2.94 -13.81
N ASN A 149 -2.03 3.53 -14.33
CA ASN A 149 -2.24 4.98 -14.44
C ASN A 149 -3.65 5.40 -13.99
N GLU A 150 -3.87 6.72 -13.87
CA GLU A 150 -5.15 7.28 -13.43
C GLU A 150 -6.33 6.94 -14.36
N LYS A 151 -6.09 6.80 -15.67
CA LYS A 151 -7.16 6.44 -16.61
C LYS A 151 -7.64 5.01 -16.33
N SER A 152 -6.73 4.05 -16.25
CA SER A 152 -7.05 2.65 -15.95
C SER A 152 -7.66 2.50 -14.56
N LEU A 153 -7.15 3.23 -13.56
CA LEU A 153 -7.76 3.27 -12.23
C LEU A 153 -9.21 3.77 -12.28
N LYS A 154 -9.46 4.88 -12.99
CA LYS A 154 -10.82 5.42 -13.16
C LYS A 154 -11.75 4.44 -13.86
N GLU A 155 -11.26 3.68 -14.84
CA GLU A 155 -12.04 2.63 -15.52
C GLU A 155 -12.43 1.47 -14.59
N HIS A 156 -11.57 1.10 -13.63
CA HIS A 156 -11.93 0.11 -12.59
C HIS A 156 -13.03 0.65 -11.67
N ILE A 157 -12.84 1.86 -11.14
CA ILE A 157 -13.81 2.55 -10.27
C ILE A 157 -15.17 2.67 -10.95
N GLN A 158 -15.19 3.17 -12.20
CA GLN A 158 -16.44 3.37 -12.94
C GLN A 158 -17.16 2.07 -13.29
N ARG A 159 -16.43 0.96 -13.43
CA ARG A 159 -17.05 -0.36 -13.67
C ARG A 159 -17.79 -0.82 -12.44
N GLU A 160 -17.19 -0.69 -11.27
CA GLU A 160 -17.81 -1.11 -10.01
C GLU A 160 -18.94 -0.19 -9.57
N LEU A 161 -18.82 1.12 -9.76
CA LEU A 161 -19.92 2.06 -9.46
C LEU A 161 -21.17 1.88 -10.34
N LYS A 162 -21.05 1.18 -11.48
CA LYS A 162 -22.15 0.90 -12.41
C LYS A 162 -22.73 -0.50 -12.27
N GLY A 163 -22.01 -1.40 -11.59
CA GLY A 163 -22.46 -2.77 -11.32
C GLY A 163 -23.30 -2.82 -10.06
#